data_AF-A0A0U1DA94-F1
#
_entry.id   AF-A0A0U1DA94-F1
#
_cell.length_a   1.000
_cell.length_b   1.000
_cell.length_c   1.000
_cell.angle_alpha   90.00
_cell.angle_beta   90.00
_cell.angle_gamma   90.00
#
_symmetry.space_group_name_H-M   'P 1'
#
loop_
_entity.id
_entity.type
_entity.pdbx_description
1 polymer ?
#
loop_
_entity_poly.entity_id
_entity_poly.type
_entity_poly.pdbx_seq_one_letter_code
_entity_poly.pdbx_strand_id
1 'polypeptide(L)'
;MIDSIERLVQRNVFSPSSMFNYSPGGTVYTRANDVAAQDGMVGGPYDALKQACYGAQRDRLLLVQYETLTADPAKVMAAISEFIGEPAFEHDFGHVDYDVTEFDNRAGTPGLHTVRGEVKAQPRETVLPPDLFNRFVHDAFWRDPSKVPDGLRVV
;
A
#
# COMPACT_ATOMS: atom_id res chain seq x y z
N MET A 1 3.42 -3.99 -1.32
CA MET A 1 2.47 -3.63 -2.40
C MET A 1 2.64 -4.52 -3.63
N ILE A 2 3.83 -4.55 -4.26
CA ILE A 2 4.14 -5.36 -5.46
C ILE A 2 3.75 -6.83 -5.29
N ASP A 3 4.05 -7.44 -4.15
CA ASP A 3 3.64 -8.80 -3.81
C ASP A 3 2.12 -9.04 -3.91
N SER A 4 1.30 -8.07 -3.46
CA SER A 4 -0.16 -8.17 -3.57
C SER A 4 -0.64 -8.16 -5.01
N ILE A 5 -0.02 -7.33 -5.85
CA ILE A 5 -0.35 -7.22 -7.28
C ILE A 5 0.00 -8.52 -7.99
N GLU A 6 1.18 -9.09 -7.74
CA GLU A 6 1.58 -10.35 -8.38
C GLU A 6 0.67 -11.52 -7.97
N ARG A 7 0.27 -11.60 -6.70
CA ARG A 7 -0.71 -12.60 -6.24
C ARG A 7 -2.05 -12.45 -6.93
N LEU A 8 -2.49 -11.22 -7.16
CA LEU A 8 -3.73 -10.94 -7.87
C LEU A 8 -3.65 -11.38 -9.34
N VAL A 9 -2.52 -11.14 -10.00
CA VAL A 9 -2.25 -11.63 -11.36
C VAL A 9 -2.28 -13.16 -11.41
N GLN A 10 -1.62 -13.82 -10.45
CA GLN A 10 -1.60 -15.29 -10.35
C GLN A 10 -2.99 -15.90 -10.07
N ARG A 11 -3.88 -15.16 -9.38
CA ARG A 11 -5.27 -15.60 -9.19
C ARG A 11 -6.13 -15.41 -10.43
N ASN A 12 -5.80 -14.42 -11.27
CA ASN A 12 -6.59 -13.98 -12.42
C ASN A 12 -5.88 -14.22 -13.75
N VAL A 13 -5.16 -15.34 -13.90
CA VAL A 13 -4.27 -15.61 -15.06
C VAL A 13 -4.94 -15.55 -16.44
N PHE A 14 -6.26 -15.73 -16.50
CA PHE A 14 -7.05 -15.67 -17.75
C PHE A 14 -7.74 -14.32 -17.99
N SER A 15 -7.52 -13.35 -17.09
CA SER A 15 -8.10 -12.01 -17.16
C SER A 15 -6.96 -10.99 -17.21
N PRO A 16 -6.48 -10.62 -18.41
CA PRO A 16 -5.51 -9.56 -18.52
C PRO A 16 -6.03 -8.28 -17.87
N SER A 17 -5.16 -7.61 -17.11
CA SER A 17 -5.55 -6.46 -16.29
C SER A 17 -5.25 -5.14 -17.01
N SER A 18 -6.11 -4.14 -16.78
CA SER A 18 -5.83 -2.75 -17.17
C SER A 18 -4.53 -2.21 -16.56
N MET A 19 -4.09 -2.70 -15.40
CA MET A 19 -2.81 -2.33 -14.76
C MET A 19 -1.59 -2.60 -15.65
N PHE A 20 -1.71 -3.56 -16.58
CA PHE A 20 -0.65 -3.95 -17.52
C PHE A 20 -1.10 -3.75 -18.97
N ASN A 21 -1.99 -2.78 -19.23
CA ASN A 21 -2.55 -2.50 -20.55
C ASN A 21 -3.15 -3.73 -21.24
N TYR A 22 -3.74 -4.64 -20.47
CA TYR A 22 -4.28 -5.92 -20.93
C TYR A 22 -3.26 -6.82 -21.64
N SER A 23 -1.96 -6.60 -21.42
CA SER A 23 -0.90 -7.48 -21.91
C SER A 23 -0.96 -8.82 -21.17
N PRO A 24 -1.15 -9.96 -21.86
CA PRO A 24 -1.21 -11.28 -21.22
C PRO A 24 0.18 -11.84 -20.88
N GLY A 25 1.25 -11.17 -21.33
CA GLY A 25 2.62 -11.66 -21.24
C GLY A 25 3.41 -11.16 -20.02
N GLY A 26 4.70 -11.50 -20.04
CA GLY A 26 5.66 -11.01 -19.05
C GLY A 26 5.89 -11.96 -17.89
N THR A 27 6.91 -11.63 -17.11
CA THR A 27 7.30 -12.35 -15.90
C THR A 27 7.00 -11.50 -14.67
N VAL A 28 7.16 -12.08 -13.48
CA VAL A 28 7.13 -11.32 -12.24
C VAL A 28 8.11 -10.13 -12.27
N TYR A 29 9.26 -10.28 -12.95
CA TYR A 29 10.26 -9.21 -13.09
C TYR A 29 9.76 -8.06 -13.95
N THR A 30 9.20 -8.34 -15.13
CA THR A 30 8.70 -7.26 -16.00
C THR A 30 7.57 -6.51 -15.30
N ARG A 31 6.58 -7.23 -14.74
CA ARG A 31 5.47 -6.60 -14.02
C ARG A 31 5.92 -5.81 -12.80
N ALA A 32 6.83 -6.35 -11.98
CA ALA A 32 7.35 -5.65 -10.82
C ALA A 32 8.13 -4.39 -11.19
N ASN A 33 8.91 -4.44 -12.28
CA ASN A 33 9.63 -3.29 -12.79
C ASN A 33 8.65 -2.21 -13.30
N ASP A 34 7.62 -2.61 -14.05
CA ASP A 34 6.63 -1.70 -14.61
C ASP A 34 5.86 -0.98 -13.49
N VAL A 35 5.40 -1.71 -12.46
CA VAL A 35 4.68 -1.06 -11.34
C VAL A 35 5.60 -0.16 -10.50
N ALA A 36 6.88 -0.52 -10.37
CA ALA A 36 7.85 0.25 -9.58
C ALA A 36 8.54 1.37 -10.38
N ALA A 37 8.28 1.50 -11.68
CA ALA A 37 8.81 2.59 -12.50
C ALA A 37 8.34 3.95 -11.98
N GLN A 38 9.08 5.02 -12.33
CA GLN A 38 8.77 6.38 -11.86
C GLN A 38 7.39 6.89 -12.32
N ASP A 39 6.92 6.41 -13.46
CA ASP A 39 5.57 6.63 -13.99
C ASP A 39 4.62 5.45 -13.70
N GLY A 40 5.11 4.44 -13.00
CA GLY A 40 4.39 3.23 -12.60
C GLY A 40 3.44 3.46 -11.42
N MET A 41 2.50 2.55 -11.28
CA MET A 41 1.43 2.60 -10.26
C MET A 41 1.93 2.69 -8.81
N VAL A 42 3.16 2.25 -8.53
CA VAL A 42 3.78 2.33 -7.20
C VAL A 42 4.89 3.37 -7.16
N GLY A 43 5.78 3.40 -8.15
CA GLY A 43 6.96 4.26 -8.12
C GLY A 43 6.61 5.76 -8.15
N GLY A 44 5.67 6.17 -9.00
CA GLY A 44 5.23 7.58 -9.06
C GLY A 44 4.62 8.08 -7.75
N PRO A 45 3.61 7.41 -7.18
CA PRO A 45 3.07 7.77 -5.86
C PRO A 45 4.11 7.72 -4.74
N TYR A 46 5.06 6.79 -4.79
CA TYR A 46 6.16 6.73 -3.82
C TYR A 46 7.11 7.93 -3.93
N ASP A 47 7.46 8.36 -5.14
CA ASP A 47 8.25 9.58 -5.37
C ASP A 47 7.49 10.84 -4.90
N ALA A 48 6.18 10.92 -5.17
CA ALA A 48 5.32 12.00 -4.67
C ALA A 48 5.23 12.02 -3.13
N LEU A 49 5.12 10.85 -2.50
CA LEU A 49 5.14 10.72 -1.04
C LEU A 49 6.45 11.23 -0.46
N LYS A 50 7.60 10.81 -1.01
CA LYS A 50 8.91 11.32 -0.58
C LYS A 50 8.99 12.84 -0.74
N GLN A 51 8.58 13.37 -1.89
CA GLN A 51 8.60 14.81 -2.13
C GLN A 51 7.80 15.58 -1.06
N ALA A 52 6.63 15.07 -0.66
CA ALA A 52 5.83 15.67 0.40
C ALA A 52 6.52 15.57 1.77
N CYS A 53 7.04 14.39 2.13
CA CYS A 53 7.67 14.13 3.42
C CYS A 53 8.98 14.89 3.65
N TYR A 54 9.78 15.12 2.60
CA TYR A 54 10.98 15.96 2.65
C TYR A 54 10.70 17.44 2.33
N GLY A 55 9.44 17.78 2.04
CA GLY A 55 9.01 19.12 1.64
C GLY A 55 8.80 20.09 2.80
N ALA A 56 8.47 21.34 2.46
CA ALA A 56 8.29 22.42 3.42
C ALA A 56 7.07 22.25 4.34
N GLN A 57 6.06 21.49 3.90
CA GLN A 57 4.79 21.25 4.61
C GLN A 57 4.77 19.91 5.35
N ARG A 58 5.93 19.27 5.57
CA ARG A 58 6.02 17.96 6.24
C ARG A 58 5.43 17.93 7.65
N ASP A 59 5.42 19.07 8.34
CA ASP A 59 4.78 19.28 9.64
C ASP A 59 3.24 19.17 9.58
N ARG A 60 2.68 19.22 8.36
CA ARG A 60 1.26 19.01 8.06
C ARG A 60 0.98 17.62 7.49
N LEU A 61 1.89 16.66 7.67
CA LEU A 61 1.70 15.28 7.27
C LEU A 61 1.76 14.34 8.48
N LEU A 62 0.79 13.43 8.55
CA LEU A 62 0.85 12.23 9.38
C LEU A 62 1.08 11.03 8.46
N LEU A 63 2.23 10.40 8.55
CA LEU A 63 2.54 9.20 7.80
C LEU A 63 2.07 7.96 8.56
N VAL A 64 1.04 7.30 8.05
CA VAL A 64 0.48 6.08 8.65
C VAL A 64 1.12 4.85 8.02
N GLN A 65 1.73 4.01 8.86
CA GLN A 65 2.28 2.73 8.45
C GLN A 65 1.19 1.66 8.40
N TYR A 66 1.18 0.87 7.32
CA TYR A 66 0.30 -0.28 7.20
C TYR A 66 0.52 -1.27 8.35
N GLU A 67 1.77 -1.48 8.75
CA GLU A 67 2.16 -2.36 9.84
C GLU A 67 1.55 -1.90 11.18
N THR A 68 1.60 -0.59 11.50
CA THR A 68 0.99 -0.07 12.72
C THR A 68 -0.52 -0.13 12.65
N LEU A 69 -1.12 0.28 11.53
CA LEU A 69 -2.58 0.26 11.36
C LEU A 69 -3.16 -1.14 11.53
N THR A 70 -2.47 -2.16 11.01
CA THR A 70 -2.98 -3.53 11.08
C THR A 70 -2.62 -4.26 12.38
N ALA A 71 -1.65 -3.78 13.15
CA ALA A 71 -1.30 -4.35 14.45
C ALA A 71 -2.04 -3.65 15.61
N ASP A 72 -2.26 -2.34 15.52
CA ASP A 72 -2.90 -1.51 16.54
C ASP A 72 -3.71 -0.39 15.86
N PRO A 73 -4.88 -0.72 15.29
CA PRO A 73 -5.70 0.25 14.57
C PRO A 73 -6.26 1.35 15.50
N ALA A 74 -6.49 1.05 16.78
CA ALA A 74 -6.95 2.03 17.76
C ALA A 74 -5.93 3.15 17.97
N LYS A 75 -4.63 2.80 18.10
CA LYS A 75 -3.54 3.78 18.18
C LYS A 75 -3.47 4.66 16.93
N VAL A 76 -3.63 4.08 15.75
CA VAL A 76 -3.59 4.86 14.49
C VAL A 76 -4.77 5.81 14.39
N MET A 77 -5.99 5.36 14.67
CA MET A 77 -7.17 6.22 14.61
C MET A 77 -7.11 7.35 15.64
N ALA A 78 -6.62 7.08 16.86
CA ALA A 78 -6.38 8.12 17.86
C ALA A 78 -5.35 9.16 17.37
N ALA A 79 -4.25 8.71 16.75
CA ALA A 79 -3.25 9.61 16.17
C ALA A 79 -3.81 10.46 15.02
N ILE A 80 -4.68 9.88 14.18
CA ILE A 80 -5.37 10.61 13.12
C ILE A 80 -6.28 11.69 13.72
N SER A 81 -7.18 11.33 14.64
CA SER A 81 -8.09 12.28 15.31
C SER A 81 -7.32 13.44 15.95
N GLU A 82 -6.27 13.14 16.71
CA GLU A 82 -5.39 14.14 17.33
C GLU A 82 -4.75 15.05 16.28
N PHE A 83 -4.24 14.46 15.19
CA PHE A 83 -3.53 15.20 14.14
C PHE A 83 -4.44 16.17 13.39
N ILE A 84 -5.69 15.80 13.12
CA ILE A 84 -6.67 16.67 12.43
C ILE A 84 -7.48 17.56 13.38
N GLY A 85 -7.31 17.40 14.71
CA GLY A 85 -8.03 18.18 15.72
C GLY A 85 -9.49 17.74 15.94
N GLU A 86 -9.83 16.51 15.58
CA GLU A 86 -11.17 15.93 15.75
C GLU A 86 -11.25 15.13 17.06
N PRO A 87 -12.45 15.00 17.68
CA PRO A 87 -12.61 14.19 18.87
C PRO A 87 -12.33 12.71 18.59
N ALA A 88 -11.96 11.98 19.64
CA ALA A 88 -11.83 10.53 19.55
C ALA A 88 -13.18 9.89 19.21
N PHE A 89 -13.14 8.92 18.30
CA PHE A 89 -14.30 8.14 17.90
C PHE A 89 -14.05 6.65 18.20
N GLU A 90 -15.08 5.96 18.68
CA GLU A 90 -15.00 4.52 18.92
C GLU A 90 -15.25 3.76 17.62
N HIS A 91 -14.18 3.26 17.02
CA HIS A 91 -14.23 2.50 15.77
C HIS A 91 -14.42 1.00 16.04
N ASP A 92 -15.27 0.35 15.24
CA ASP A 92 -15.33 -1.12 15.18
C ASP A 92 -14.34 -1.64 14.14
N PHE A 93 -13.22 -2.18 14.62
CA PHE A 93 -12.17 -2.76 13.76
C PHE A 93 -12.48 -4.20 13.33
N GLY A 94 -13.50 -4.82 13.89
CA GLY A 94 -13.97 -6.17 13.55
C GLY A 94 -15.09 -6.18 12.50
N HIS A 95 -15.54 -5.01 12.05
CA HIS A 95 -16.61 -4.87 11.06
C HIS A 95 -16.28 -3.82 9.99
N VAL A 96 -15.46 -4.22 9.02
CA VAL A 96 -15.12 -3.45 7.82
C VAL A 96 -15.80 -4.07 6.60
N ASP A 97 -16.57 -3.26 5.88
CA ASP A 97 -17.20 -3.68 4.64
C ASP A 97 -16.89 -2.68 3.51
N TYR A 98 -16.60 -3.23 2.33
CA TYR A 98 -16.33 -2.47 1.12
C TYR A 98 -16.51 -3.39 -0.09
N ASP A 99 -17.38 -2.99 -1.01
CA ASP A 99 -17.63 -3.72 -2.25
C ASP A 99 -17.60 -2.78 -3.45
N VAL A 100 -16.68 -3.06 -4.37
CA VAL A 100 -16.59 -2.44 -5.69
C VAL A 100 -16.34 -3.50 -6.78
N THR A 101 -16.95 -4.67 -6.63
CA THR A 101 -16.76 -5.84 -7.49
C THR A 101 -16.96 -5.54 -8.98
N GLU A 102 -17.90 -4.66 -9.35
CA GLU A 102 -18.14 -4.28 -10.75
C GLU A 102 -16.91 -3.60 -11.38
N PHE A 103 -16.24 -2.71 -10.63
CA PHE A 103 -15.02 -2.04 -11.08
C PHE A 103 -13.90 -3.07 -11.31
N ASP A 104 -13.71 -3.98 -10.37
CA ASP A 104 -12.69 -5.03 -10.43
C ASP A 104 -12.85 -5.93 -11.65
N ASN A 105 -14.07 -6.35 -11.93
CA ASN A 105 -14.38 -7.17 -13.09
C ASN A 105 -14.07 -6.44 -14.39
N ARG A 106 -14.46 -5.16 -14.49
CA ARG A 106 -14.15 -4.32 -15.65
C ARG A 106 -12.65 -4.07 -15.84
N ALA A 107 -11.89 -3.98 -14.75
CA ALA A 107 -10.45 -3.77 -14.78
C ALA A 107 -9.65 -5.06 -15.07
N GLY A 108 -10.31 -6.22 -15.22
CA GLY A 108 -9.62 -7.51 -15.36
C GLY A 108 -8.91 -7.95 -14.08
N THR A 109 -9.34 -7.43 -12.93
CA THR A 109 -8.74 -7.71 -11.61
C THR A 109 -9.78 -8.16 -10.58
N PRO A 110 -10.58 -9.21 -10.84
CA PRO A 110 -11.56 -9.70 -9.87
C PRO A 110 -10.97 -9.83 -8.46
N GLY A 111 -11.62 -9.16 -7.51
CA GLY A 111 -11.31 -9.12 -6.08
C GLY A 111 -10.01 -8.40 -5.71
N LEU A 112 -9.59 -7.40 -6.50
CA LEU A 112 -8.53 -6.44 -6.16
C LEU A 112 -8.89 -5.66 -4.89
N HIS A 113 -10.14 -5.23 -4.80
CA HIS A 113 -10.66 -4.41 -3.71
C HIS A 113 -11.48 -5.21 -2.69
N THR A 114 -11.36 -6.54 -2.68
CA THR A 114 -11.97 -7.37 -1.63
C THR A 114 -11.32 -7.04 -0.28
N VAL A 115 -12.08 -6.41 0.61
CA VAL A 115 -11.66 -6.17 2.00
C VAL A 115 -12.07 -7.36 2.88
N ARG A 116 -11.35 -7.54 3.98
CA ARG A 116 -11.74 -8.47 5.04
C ARG A 116 -12.53 -7.72 6.10
N GLY A 117 -13.42 -8.42 6.78
CA GLY A 117 -14.24 -7.87 7.87
C GLY A 117 -13.45 -7.30 9.05
N GLU A 118 -12.21 -7.73 9.25
CA GLU A 118 -11.40 -7.36 10.41
C GLU A 118 -10.08 -6.70 9.99
N VAL A 119 -9.74 -5.59 10.64
CA VAL A 119 -8.44 -4.93 10.52
C VAL A 119 -7.41 -5.70 11.34
N LYS A 120 -6.61 -6.52 10.67
CA LYS A 120 -5.53 -7.27 11.32
C LYS A 120 -4.35 -7.51 10.39
N ALA A 121 -3.17 -7.62 10.98
CA ALA A 121 -1.98 -8.03 10.27
C ALA A 121 -2.17 -9.45 9.72
N GLN A 122 -1.75 -9.67 8.48
CA GLN A 122 -1.82 -10.99 7.84
C GLN A 122 -0.41 -11.37 7.40
N PRO A 123 0.27 -12.27 8.14
CA PRO A 123 1.57 -12.75 7.74
C PRO A 123 1.43 -13.51 6.41
N ARG A 124 2.38 -13.25 5.51
CA ARG A 124 2.45 -13.92 4.21
C ARG A 124 3.89 -14.08 3.79
N GLU A 125 4.18 -15.21 3.17
CA GLU A 125 5.41 -15.40 2.42
C GLU A 125 5.35 -14.57 1.13
N THR A 126 6.47 -14.05 0.65
CA THR A 126 6.45 -13.31 -0.62
C THR A 126 6.45 -14.27 -1.81
N VAL A 127 5.73 -13.92 -2.88
CA VAL A 127 5.83 -14.60 -4.18
C VAL A 127 6.93 -14.00 -5.06
N LEU A 128 7.57 -12.93 -4.61
CA LEU A 128 8.65 -12.29 -5.35
C LEU A 128 9.96 -13.07 -5.13
N PRO A 129 10.77 -13.28 -6.19
CA PRO A 129 12.12 -13.80 -6.05
C PRO A 129 12.97 -12.97 -5.06
N PRO A 130 13.89 -13.58 -4.29
CA PRO A 130 14.64 -12.88 -3.24
C PRO A 130 15.41 -11.65 -3.72
N ASP A 131 16.03 -11.71 -4.89
CA ASP A 131 16.75 -10.60 -5.51
C ASP A 131 15.81 -9.42 -5.84
N LEU A 132 14.62 -9.73 -6.36
CA LEU A 132 13.60 -8.72 -6.66
C LEU A 132 12.99 -8.12 -5.38
N PHE A 133 12.76 -8.93 -4.34
CA PHE A 133 12.27 -8.45 -3.05
C PHE A 133 13.28 -7.54 -2.36
N ASN A 134 14.55 -7.95 -2.33
CA ASN A 134 15.63 -7.21 -1.69
C ASN A 134 15.89 -5.84 -2.35
N ARG A 135 15.51 -5.68 -3.62
CA ARG A 135 15.57 -4.39 -4.29
C ARG A 135 14.70 -3.32 -3.64
N PHE A 136 13.55 -3.68 -3.07
CA PHE A 136 12.54 -2.72 -2.58
C PHE A 136 12.37 -2.71 -1.06
N VAL A 137 12.81 -3.76 -0.35
CA VAL A 137 12.57 -3.91 1.09
C VAL A 137 13.12 -2.75 1.94
N HIS A 138 14.14 -2.06 1.44
CA HIS A 138 14.80 -0.94 2.11
C HIS A 138 14.34 0.45 1.62
N ASP A 139 13.38 0.51 0.70
CA ASP A 139 12.89 1.79 0.15
C ASP A 139 12.03 2.55 1.17
N ALA A 140 11.35 1.85 2.09
CA ALA A 140 10.52 2.48 3.11
C ALA A 140 11.34 3.31 4.10
N PHE A 141 11.70 4.55 3.74
CA PHE A 141 12.59 5.43 4.51
C PHE A 141 12.07 5.68 5.92
N TRP A 142 10.74 5.65 6.11
CA TRP A 142 10.09 5.83 7.40
C TRP A 142 10.36 4.70 8.42
N ARG A 143 10.94 3.58 7.98
CA ARG A 143 11.38 2.49 8.87
C ARG A 143 12.76 2.74 9.49
N ASP A 144 13.49 3.73 8.99
CA ASP A 144 14.79 4.14 9.50
C ASP A 144 14.64 5.54 10.13
N PRO A 145 14.63 5.65 11.47
CA PRO A 145 14.48 6.94 12.14
C PRO A 145 15.52 7.98 11.73
N SER A 146 16.71 7.55 11.27
CA SER A 146 17.75 8.48 10.78
C SER A 146 17.42 9.12 9.43
N LYS A 147 16.46 8.55 8.68
CA LYS A 147 15.99 9.06 7.39
C LYS A 147 14.69 9.84 7.48
N VAL A 148 13.99 9.80 8.62
CA VAL A 148 12.75 10.54 8.85
C VAL A 148 13.09 12.02 9.10
N PRO A 149 12.60 12.97 8.27
CA PRO A 149 12.91 14.39 8.44
C PRO A 149 12.23 14.97 9.68
N ASP A 150 12.98 15.67 10.54
CA ASP A 150 12.52 16.26 11.81
C ASP A 150 11.00 16.42 12.01
N GLY A 151 10.31 17.54 11.77
CA GLY A 151 8.85 17.65 12.04
C GLY A 151 7.85 16.67 11.37
N LEU A 152 8.27 15.58 10.71
CA LEU A 152 7.35 14.57 10.15
C LEU A 152 6.91 13.58 11.24
N ARG A 153 5.59 13.50 11.50
CA ARG A 153 5.02 12.49 12.40
C ARG A 153 4.77 11.19 11.64
N VAL A 154 5.27 10.08 12.18
CA VAL A 154 5.02 8.72 11.68
C VAL A 154 4.29 7.93 12.76
N VAL A 155 3.22 7.22 12.39
CA VAL A 155 2.49 6.31 13.27
C VAL A 155 2.50 4.91 12.69
#